data_AF-A0AAQ3LXI9-F1
#
_entry.id   AF-A0AAQ3LXI9-F1
#
_cell.length_a   1.000
_cell.length_b   1.000
_cell.length_c   1.000
_cell.angle_alpha   90.00
_cell.angle_beta   90.00
_cell.angle_gamma   90.00
#
_symmetry.space_group_name_H-M   'P 1'
#
loop_
_entity.id
_entity.type
_entity.pdbx_description
1 polymer ?
#
loop_
_entity_poly.entity_id
_entity_poly.type
_entity_poly.pdbx_seq_one_letter_code
_entity_poly.pdbx_strand_id
1 'polypeptide(L)'
;MPFWSSKVSPGKAVADSDVENSVTDTGRGQASAKRQIGVVSAAFLVFNRMIGTGIFATPSGILELSGSVGLSLILWVAGMLIAAAGMAVYLEFGTALPRNGGEKNYLEYVFRKPRFIATGFYTGYVLLLGWAGSNSVVFGEYILHAADIEVNRWNQRGVGLACITAAFLIHGLALKWGLRLQNLLGVIKLIIILIIVVAGWAALGGALKVDKPHNFDNAFEGTTGSAYGVVTSLYNVIWSYIGYSNANYALSETQNPVRTLRIAAPLALGSVALLYMLVNIAYFAAVPKEEILSSGRILAASFFRNVFGPKAERAMSVFVALSAFGNVLSVIFSQGRLVQELGREGILPFSRFWASSLPFNAPLAGLFEHWVVSVAIMLGPPPGDAYNFILNVISYPLAIVNAFVALGLIYLYLNRVAWDWTPPFRATLPVVVFFFLSNIYLIIAPFVPPDNGQNIYKSLPYYLHCVVGWGIIAGGGIYWVVWAIILPKMGRYELIRETTIDEITGWESYYFVRRPLIEKKQQQQQQTSPVYT
;
A
#
# COMPACT_ATOMS: atom_id res chain seq x y z
N MET A 1 21.58 -36.21 31.10
CA MET A 1 20.32 -36.17 31.87
C MET A 1 19.59 -34.88 31.55
N PRO A 2 18.53 -34.90 30.72
CA PRO A 2 17.78 -33.72 30.32
C PRO A 2 16.53 -33.53 31.19
N PHE A 3 16.29 -32.32 31.66
CA PHE A 3 15.06 -31.92 32.36
C PHE A 3 14.31 -30.88 31.50
N TRP A 4 13.49 -31.37 30.58
CA TRP A 4 12.41 -30.60 29.95
C TRP A 4 11.21 -31.54 29.76
N SER A 5 10.25 -31.45 30.67
CA SER A 5 8.93 -32.07 30.52
C SER A 5 7.92 -31.29 31.36
N SER A 6 7.25 -30.32 30.75
CA SER A 6 5.88 -29.96 31.12
C SER A 6 5.04 -29.99 29.86
N LYS A 7 4.41 -31.15 29.63
CA LYS A 7 3.32 -31.32 28.66
C LYS A 7 2.19 -30.37 29.07
N VAL A 8 1.93 -29.35 28.26
CA VAL A 8 0.66 -28.65 28.28
C VAL A 8 -0.25 -29.41 27.32
N SER A 9 -1.21 -30.15 27.87
CA SER A 9 -2.28 -30.78 27.09
C SER A 9 -3.11 -29.69 26.40
N PRO A 10 -3.47 -29.83 25.11
CA PRO A 10 -4.49 -28.99 24.53
C PRO A 10 -5.82 -29.34 25.21
N GLY A 11 -6.45 -28.37 25.87
CA GLY A 11 -7.81 -28.53 26.36
C GLY A 11 -8.70 -28.94 25.20
N LYS A 12 -9.44 -30.05 25.39
CA LYS A 12 -10.52 -30.47 24.51
C LYS A 12 -11.46 -29.28 24.31
N ALA A 13 -11.70 -28.91 23.04
CA ALA A 13 -12.85 -28.12 22.67
C ALA A 13 -14.10 -28.90 23.11
N VAL A 14 -14.78 -28.41 24.14
CA VAL A 14 -16.15 -28.84 24.42
C VAL A 14 -16.96 -28.36 23.23
N ALA A 15 -17.62 -29.30 22.56
CA ALA A 15 -18.58 -28.99 21.52
C ALA A 15 -19.75 -28.23 22.16
N ASP A 16 -19.76 -26.91 21.99
CA ASP A 16 -20.97 -26.08 22.15
C ASP A 16 -21.87 -26.35 20.93
N SER A 17 -22.57 -27.48 20.92
CA SER A 17 -23.57 -27.78 19.89
C SER A 17 -24.93 -27.12 20.15
N ASP A 18 -25.11 -26.44 21.29
CA ASP A 18 -26.44 -26.02 21.74
C ASP A 18 -26.61 -24.48 21.86
N VAL A 19 -25.60 -23.69 21.47
CA VAL A 19 -25.69 -22.20 21.42
C VAL A 19 -25.95 -21.69 19.99
N GLU A 20 -25.90 -22.55 18.98
CA GLU A 20 -25.94 -22.15 17.56
C GLU A 20 -27.31 -21.68 17.04
N ASN A 21 -28.39 -21.81 17.84
CA ASN A 21 -29.76 -21.50 17.41
C ASN A 21 -30.36 -20.19 17.97
N SER A 22 -29.58 -19.32 18.61
CA SER A 22 -30.09 -18.02 19.10
C SER A 22 -29.31 -16.78 18.64
N VAL A 23 -28.29 -16.94 17.78
CA VAL A 23 -27.69 -15.79 17.08
C VAL A 23 -28.65 -15.34 15.99
N THR A 24 -29.58 -14.50 16.41
CA THR A 24 -30.62 -13.81 15.63
C THR A 24 -30.25 -13.56 14.16
N ASP A 25 -31.17 -13.91 13.27
CA ASP A 25 -31.15 -13.68 11.81
C ASP A 25 -30.83 -12.20 11.42
N THR A 26 -31.04 -11.27 12.35
CA THR A 26 -30.66 -9.85 12.25
C THR A 26 -29.15 -9.61 12.19
N GLY A 27 -28.32 -10.43 12.84
CA GLY A 27 -26.85 -10.30 12.85
C GLY A 27 -26.19 -10.70 11.52
N ARG A 28 -26.69 -11.77 10.87
CA ARG A 28 -26.26 -12.17 9.52
C ARG A 28 -26.71 -11.16 8.46
N GLY A 29 -27.92 -10.60 8.60
CA GLY A 29 -28.44 -9.53 7.74
C GLY A 29 -27.62 -8.23 7.83
N GLN A 30 -27.25 -7.81 9.04
CA GLN A 30 -26.43 -6.60 9.25
C GLN A 30 -24.97 -6.78 8.80
N ALA A 31 -24.36 -7.95 9.00
CA ALA A 31 -23.02 -8.25 8.50
C ALA A 31 -22.97 -8.29 6.96
N SER A 32 -24.04 -8.78 6.31
CA SER A 32 -24.20 -8.78 4.85
C SER A 32 -24.36 -7.36 4.27
N ALA A 33 -25.18 -6.51 4.92
CA ALA A 33 -25.41 -5.13 4.48
C ALA A 33 -24.17 -4.22 4.53
N LYS A 34 -23.14 -4.60 5.30
CA LYS A 34 -21.86 -3.86 5.43
C LYS A 34 -20.78 -4.30 4.44
N ARG A 35 -20.96 -5.44 3.76
CA ARG A 35 -20.05 -5.93 2.72
C ARG A 35 -20.41 -5.29 1.37
N GLN A 36 -19.86 -4.11 1.13
CA GLN A 36 -20.14 -3.30 -0.06
C GLN A 36 -19.11 -3.45 -1.20
N ILE A 37 -17.96 -4.08 -0.93
CA ILE A 37 -16.89 -4.23 -1.93
C ILE A 37 -17.06 -5.58 -2.65
N GLY A 38 -17.55 -5.54 -3.89
CA GLY A 38 -17.57 -6.70 -4.79
C GLY A 38 -16.26 -6.84 -5.60
N VAL A 39 -16.21 -7.84 -6.49
CA VAL A 39 -15.04 -8.14 -7.35
C VAL A 39 -14.58 -6.94 -8.15
N VAL A 40 -15.50 -6.23 -8.80
CA VAL A 40 -15.18 -5.07 -9.65
C VAL A 40 -14.54 -3.94 -8.84
N SER A 41 -15.17 -3.57 -7.72
CA SER A 41 -14.62 -2.53 -6.83
C SER A 41 -13.29 -2.94 -6.22
N ALA A 42 -13.12 -4.20 -5.83
CA ALA A 42 -11.83 -4.71 -5.33
C ALA A 42 -10.73 -4.67 -6.40
N ALA A 43 -11.06 -5.04 -7.64
CA ALA A 43 -10.13 -4.97 -8.76
C ALA A 43 -9.74 -3.52 -9.05
N PHE A 44 -10.70 -2.59 -9.06
CA PHE A 44 -10.41 -1.16 -9.24
C PHE A 44 -9.71 -0.52 -8.04
N LEU A 45 -9.88 -1.02 -6.82
CA LEU A 45 -9.08 -0.58 -5.66
C LEU A 45 -7.60 -0.88 -5.87
N VAL A 46 -7.28 -2.08 -6.36
CA VAL A 46 -5.90 -2.48 -6.70
C VAL A 46 -5.41 -1.72 -7.93
N PHE A 47 -6.17 -1.76 -9.02
CA PHE A 47 -5.82 -1.12 -10.30
C PHE A 47 -5.59 0.39 -10.14
N ASN A 48 -6.47 1.13 -9.46
CA ASN A 48 -6.29 2.57 -9.26
C ASN A 48 -5.11 2.91 -8.35
N ARG A 49 -4.79 2.04 -7.39
CA ARG A 49 -3.63 2.23 -6.50
C ARG A 49 -2.32 2.01 -7.25
N MET A 50 -2.28 1.05 -8.17
CA MET A 50 -1.11 0.78 -9.00
C MET A 50 -0.97 1.82 -10.13
N ILE A 51 -2.02 2.00 -10.94
CA ILE A 51 -2.07 3.00 -12.01
C ILE A 51 -2.34 4.38 -11.42
N GLY A 52 -1.27 4.96 -10.86
CA GLY A 52 -1.20 6.35 -10.44
C GLY A 52 -0.44 7.19 -11.46
N THR A 53 0.51 7.96 -10.96
CA THR A 53 1.40 8.81 -11.77
C THR A 53 2.66 8.07 -12.24
N GLY A 54 2.98 6.93 -11.62
CA GLY A 54 4.20 6.18 -11.90
C GLY A 54 4.37 5.81 -13.36
N ILE A 55 3.37 5.19 -14.01
CA ILE A 55 3.53 4.81 -15.42
C ILE A 55 3.74 6.01 -16.38
N PHE A 56 3.31 7.20 -15.99
CA PHE A 56 3.45 8.41 -16.80
C PHE A 56 4.79 9.14 -16.58
N ALA A 57 5.49 8.86 -15.48
CA ALA A 57 6.69 9.58 -15.06
C ALA A 57 7.93 8.69 -14.88
N THR A 58 7.78 7.46 -14.40
CA THR A 58 8.89 6.55 -14.13
C THR A 58 9.65 6.09 -15.39
N PRO A 59 9.03 5.88 -16.58
CA PRO A 59 9.77 5.39 -17.75
C PRO A 59 10.97 6.24 -18.17
N SER A 60 10.87 7.58 -18.07
CA SER A 60 11.97 8.49 -18.41
C SER A 60 13.18 8.28 -17.49
N GLY A 61 12.94 8.23 -16.18
CA GLY A 61 14.00 7.99 -15.19
C GLY A 61 14.61 6.59 -15.28
N ILE A 62 13.82 5.56 -15.65
CA ILE A 62 14.36 4.21 -15.89
C ILE A 62 15.26 4.21 -17.13
N LEU A 63 14.85 4.90 -18.21
CA LEU A 63 15.69 5.03 -19.41
C LEU A 63 16.99 5.78 -19.12
N GLU A 64 16.92 6.85 -18.34
CA GLU A 64 18.10 7.63 -17.92
C GLU A 64 19.11 6.76 -17.15
N LEU A 65 18.62 5.97 -16.19
CA LEU A 65 19.47 5.15 -15.32
C LEU A 65 19.98 3.86 -15.99
N SER A 66 19.20 3.29 -16.91
CA SER A 66 19.58 2.06 -17.65
C SER A 66 20.34 2.34 -18.94
N GLY A 67 20.25 3.56 -19.47
CA GLY A 67 20.91 4.03 -20.69
C GLY A 67 20.33 3.48 -22.00
N SER A 68 19.53 2.40 -21.96
CA SER A 68 19.01 1.74 -23.16
C SER A 68 17.55 1.28 -23.03
N VAL A 69 16.88 1.22 -24.18
CA VAL A 69 15.46 0.80 -24.30
C VAL A 69 15.30 -0.67 -23.92
N GLY A 70 16.21 -1.53 -24.37
CA GLY A 70 16.21 -2.96 -24.11
C GLY A 70 16.35 -3.28 -22.62
N LEU A 71 17.31 -2.65 -21.92
CA LEU A 71 17.46 -2.83 -20.48
C LEU A 71 16.27 -2.26 -19.70
N SER A 72 15.74 -1.10 -20.11
CA SER A 72 14.51 -0.53 -19.52
C SER A 72 13.35 -1.52 -19.53
N LEU A 73 13.08 -2.18 -20.67
CA LEU A 73 11.99 -3.16 -20.79
C LEU A 73 12.24 -4.41 -19.94
N ILE A 74 13.48 -4.91 -19.87
CA ILE A 74 13.84 -6.04 -18.99
C ILE A 74 13.56 -5.70 -17.52
N LEU A 75 13.87 -4.48 -17.10
CA LEU A 75 13.63 -4.03 -15.72
C LEU A 75 12.14 -3.96 -15.40
N TRP A 76 11.29 -3.56 -16.35
CA TRP A 76 9.82 -3.63 -16.21
C TRP A 76 9.31 -5.07 -16.05
N VAL A 77 9.89 -6.05 -16.75
CA VAL A 77 9.60 -7.48 -16.55
C VAL A 77 10.05 -7.94 -15.16
N ALA A 78 11.24 -7.56 -14.72
CA ALA A 78 11.73 -7.91 -13.38
C ALA A 78 10.79 -7.36 -12.29
N GLY A 79 10.37 -6.10 -12.38
CA GLY A 79 9.41 -5.53 -11.43
C GLY A 79 8.03 -6.18 -11.47
N MET A 80 7.55 -6.59 -12.66
CA MET A 80 6.33 -7.38 -12.80
C MET A 80 6.40 -8.70 -12.02
N LEU A 81 7.51 -9.44 -12.13
CA LEU A 81 7.70 -10.71 -11.41
C LEU A 81 7.75 -10.50 -9.90
N ILE A 82 8.40 -9.43 -9.43
CA ILE A 82 8.45 -9.07 -8.01
C ILE A 82 7.06 -8.71 -7.49
N ALA A 83 6.28 -7.94 -8.25
CA ALA A 83 4.91 -7.60 -7.91
C ALA A 83 4.00 -8.83 -7.89
N ALA A 84 4.17 -9.78 -8.82
CA ALA A 84 3.43 -11.04 -8.85
C ALA A 84 3.72 -11.92 -7.64
N ALA A 85 4.99 -11.99 -7.23
CA ALA A 85 5.38 -12.70 -6.02
C ALA A 85 4.79 -12.05 -4.75
N GLY A 86 4.85 -10.71 -4.66
CA GLY A 86 4.20 -9.97 -3.57
C GLY A 86 2.69 -10.18 -3.52
N MET A 87 2.01 -10.11 -4.67
CA MET A 87 0.58 -10.38 -4.77
C MET A 87 0.22 -11.79 -4.30
N ALA A 88 1.01 -12.81 -4.66
CA ALA A 88 0.79 -14.18 -4.18
C ALA A 88 0.92 -14.30 -2.66
N VAL A 89 1.93 -13.68 -2.05
CA VAL A 89 2.12 -13.65 -0.58
C VAL A 89 0.93 -12.98 0.11
N TYR A 90 0.49 -11.82 -0.38
CA TYR A 90 -0.67 -11.11 0.16
C TYR A 90 -1.97 -11.85 -0.09
N LEU A 91 -2.11 -12.57 -1.20
CA LEU A 91 -3.31 -13.36 -1.50
C LEU A 91 -3.44 -14.54 -0.53
N GLU A 92 -2.35 -15.21 -0.17
CA GLU A 92 -2.37 -16.27 0.84
C GLU A 92 -2.79 -15.73 2.20
N PHE A 93 -2.10 -14.70 2.70
CA PHE A 93 -2.47 -14.10 3.98
C PHE A 93 -3.88 -13.52 3.99
N GLY A 94 -4.29 -12.82 2.93
CA GLY A 94 -5.62 -12.21 2.83
C GLY A 94 -6.75 -13.23 2.72
N THR A 95 -6.50 -14.40 2.11
CA THR A 95 -7.50 -15.48 2.09
C THR A 95 -7.53 -16.28 3.39
N ALA A 96 -6.41 -16.37 4.10
CA ALA A 96 -6.32 -17.03 5.41
C ALA A 96 -6.91 -16.18 6.55
N LEU A 97 -6.67 -14.87 6.51
CA LEU A 97 -7.03 -13.91 7.55
C LEU A 97 -7.85 -12.76 6.93
N PRO A 98 -9.13 -13.01 6.54
CA PRO A 98 -9.95 -12.04 5.83
C PRO A 98 -10.52 -10.95 6.74
N ARG A 99 -9.63 -10.13 7.31
CA ARG A 99 -9.92 -9.00 8.18
C ARG A 99 -9.21 -7.75 7.68
N ASN A 100 -9.82 -6.58 7.87
CA ASN A 100 -9.17 -5.29 7.66
C ASN A 100 -7.88 -5.20 8.49
N GLY A 101 -6.84 -4.54 7.96
CA GLY A 101 -5.57 -4.31 8.67
C GLY A 101 -4.33 -4.79 7.92
N GLY A 102 -4.48 -5.64 6.91
CA GLY A 102 -3.35 -6.05 6.05
C GLY A 102 -2.16 -6.61 6.83
N GLU A 103 -0.97 -6.03 6.64
CA GLU A 103 0.30 -6.51 7.18
C GLU A 103 0.29 -6.55 8.71
N LYS A 104 -0.42 -5.62 9.36
CA LYS A 104 -0.61 -5.65 10.81
C LYS A 104 -1.15 -7.00 11.29
N ASN A 105 -2.22 -7.50 10.64
CA ASN A 105 -2.83 -8.77 11.05
C ASN A 105 -1.92 -9.95 10.74
N TYR A 106 -1.18 -9.87 9.63
CA TYR A 106 -0.29 -10.94 9.18
C TYR A 106 0.90 -11.08 10.13
N LEU A 107 1.52 -9.95 10.47
CA LEU A 107 2.65 -9.90 11.38
C LEU A 107 2.23 -10.24 12.82
N GLU A 108 1.09 -9.77 13.31
CA GLU A 108 0.60 -10.10 14.65
C GLU A 108 0.23 -11.58 14.78
N TYR A 109 -0.31 -12.19 13.71
CA TYR A 109 -0.59 -13.62 13.70
C TYR A 109 0.68 -14.45 13.93
N VAL A 110 1.79 -14.09 13.28
CA VAL A 110 3.07 -14.83 13.34
C VAL A 110 3.93 -14.41 14.54
N PHE A 111 4.21 -13.12 14.70
CA PHE A 111 5.12 -12.57 15.70
C PHE A 111 4.39 -12.21 17.00
N ARG A 112 3.92 -13.25 17.71
CA ARG A 112 3.07 -13.13 18.91
C ARG A 112 3.80 -12.69 20.19
N LYS A 113 5.12 -12.80 20.23
CA LYS A 113 5.95 -12.55 21.41
C LYS A 113 7.10 -11.59 21.08
N PRO A 114 7.32 -10.54 21.89
CA PRO A 114 6.42 -10.01 22.93
C PRO A 114 5.05 -9.58 22.38
N ARG A 115 4.01 -9.56 23.24
CA ARG A 115 2.64 -9.19 22.81
C ARG A 115 2.62 -7.81 22.15
N PHE A 116 1.96 -7.71 20.99
CA PHE A 116 1.76 -6.47 20.21
C PHE A 116 3.03 -5.82 19.64
N ILE A 117 4.18 -6.49 19.69
CA ILE A 117 5.43 -5.89 19.21
C ILE A 117 5.35 -5.51 17.73
N ALA A 118 4.88 -6.45 16.89
CA ALA A 118 4.70 -6.22 15.46
C ALA A 118 3.77 -5.04 15.19
N THR A 119 2.65 -4.98 15.91
CA THR A 119 1.67 -3.92 15.76
C THR A 119 2.19 -2.57 16.23
N GLY A 120 3.05 -2.56 17.25
CA GLY A 120 3.78 -1.37 17.71
C GLY A 120 4.66 -0.76 16.62
N PHE A 121 5.57 -1.57 16.07
CA PHE A 121 6.44 -1.16 14.96
C PHE A 121 5.63 -0.68 13.73
N TYR A 122 4.56 -1.40 13.41
CA TYR A 122 3.70 -1.06 12.28
C TYR A 122 2.86 0.21 12.50
N THR A 123 2.51 0.55 13.75
CA THR A 123 1.72 1.76 14.08
C THR A 123 2.44 3.03 13.65
N GLY A 124 3.75 3.12 13.89
CA GLY A 124 4.56 4.25 13.44
C GLY A 124 4.54 4.42 11.92
N TYR A 125 4.62 3.31 11.18
CA TYR A 125 4.53 3.30 9.73
C TYR A 125 3.15 3.76 9.23
N VAL A 126 2.04 3.25 9.76
CA VAL A 126 0.70 3.61 9.28
C VAL A 126 0.40 5.09 9.50
N LEU A 127 0.64 5.60 10.72
CA LEU A 127 0.32 6.99 11.05
C LEU A 127 1.22 7.98 10.31
N LEU A 128 2.51 7.64 10.18
CA LEU A 128 3.52 8.59 9.72
C LEU A 128 4.03 8.33 8.32
N LEU A 129 3.54 7.39 7.52
CA LEU A 129 4.10 7.11 6.18
C LEU A 129 3.07 6.78 5.11
N GLY A 130 1.79 6.78 5.44
CA GLY A 130 0.72 6.35 4.55
C GLY A 130 0.22 7.39 3.54
N TRP A 131 0.84 8.56 3.36
CA TRP A 131 0.20 9.75 2.76
C TRP A 131 -0.04 9.72 1.23
N ALA A 132 -1.04 10.49 0.80
CA ALA A 132 -1.41 10.70 -0.61
C ALA A 132 -0.95 12.06 -1.18
N GLY A 133 -0.08 12.78 -0.43
CA GLY A 133 0.38 14.12 -0.78
C GLY A 133 1.07 14.22 -2.14
N SER A 134 1.98 13.29 -2.47
CA SER A 134 2.73 13.35 -3.73
C SER A 134 1.83 13.26 -4.97
N ASN A 135 0.85 12.33 -5.00
CA ASN A 135 -0.11 12.25 -6.10
C ASN A 135 -1.04 13.46 -6.16
N SER A 136 -1.32 14.10 -5.01
CA SER A 136 -2.10 15.33 -4.96
C SER A 136 -1.34 16.52 -5.59
N VAL A 137 -0.04 16.61 -5.35
CA VAL A 137 0.85 17.60 -6.00
C VAL A 137 0.93 17.37 -7.51
N VAL A 138 1.04 16.12 -7.95
CA VAL A 138 1.04 15.78 -9.39
C VAL A 138 -0.31 16.12 -10.03
N PHE A 139 -1.44 15.87 -9.34
CA PHE A 139 -2.74 16.35 -9.80
C PHE A 139 -2.72 17.87 -10.06
N GLY A 140 -2.19 18.65 -9.11
CA GLY A 140 -2.06 20.10 -9.27
C GLY A 140 -1.19 20.51 -10.46
N GLU A 141 -0.06 19.84 -10.65
CA GLU A 141 0.90 20.07 -11.76
C GLU A 141 0.18 19.98 -13.09
N TYR A 142 -0.53 18.86 -13.28
CA TYR A 142 -1.15 18.50 -14.53
C TYR A 142 -2.43 19.28 -14.85
N ILE A 143 -3.18 19.70 -13.82
CA ILE A 143 -4.29 20.65 -14.01
C ILE A 143 -3.77 22.00 -14.47
N LEU A 144 -2.68 22.51 -13.89
CA LEU A 144 -2.08 23.79 -14.29
C LEU A 144 -1.48 23.72 -15.69
N HIS A 145 -0.77 22.63 -16.04
CA HIS A 145 -0.30 22.39 -17.40
C HIS A 145 -1.47 22.33 -18.40
N ALA A 146 -2.56 21.64 -18.09
CA ALA A 146 -3.74 21.60 -18.95
C ALA A 146 -4.37 22.99 -19.14
N ALA A 147 -4.34 23.82 -18.09
CA ALA A 147 -4.83 25.20 -18.08
C ALA A 147 -3.87 26.19 -18.76
N ASP A 148 -2.68 25.77 -19.18
CA ASP A 148 -1.63 26.64 -19.74
C ASP A 148 -1.18 27.73 -18.73
N ILE A 149 -1.11 27.35 -17.45
CA ILE A 149 -0.66 28.20 -16.36
C ILE A 149 0.72 27.73 -15.93
N GLU A 150 1.66 28.65 -15.83
CA GLU A 150 3.01 28.36 -15.33
C GLU A 150 2.94 27.72 -13.93
N VAL A 151 3.54 26.54 -13.80
CA VAL A 151 3.54 25.79 -12.55
C VAL A 151 4.57 26.37 -11.61
N ASN A 152 4.12 26.87 -10.47
CA ASN A 152 4.97 27.27 -9.37
C ASN A 152 4.68 26.42 -8.12
N ARG A 153 5.54 26.56 -7.11
CA ARG A 153 5.42 25.77 -5.88
C ARG A 153 4.04 25.89 -5.22
N TRP A 154 3.47 27.10 -5.19
CA TRP A 154 2.30 27.40 -4.38
C TRP A 154 0.99 27.13 -5.11
N ASN A 155 0.89 27.45 -6.41
CA ASN A 155 -0.30 27.12 -7.18
C ASN A 155 -0.48 25.60 -7.30
N GLN A 156 0.59 24.85 -7.54
CA GLN A 156 0.57 23.39 -7.62
C GLN A 156 0.09 22.76 -6.31
N ARG A 157 0.63 23.22 -5.18
CA ARG A 157 0.24 22.76 -3.84
C ARG A 157 -1.16 23.19 -3.45
N GLY A 158 -1.60 24.38 -3.86
CA GLY A 158 -2.97 24.85 -3.63
C GLY A 158 -4.00 23.97 -4.32
N VAL A 159 -3.78 23.63 -5.60
CA VAL A 159 -4.64 22.69 -6.34
C VAL A 159 -4.53 21.27 -5.76
N GLY A 160 -3.33 20.84 -5.35
CA GLY A 160 -3.14 19.57 -4.65
C GLY A 160 -3.87 19.49 -3.30
N LEU A 161 -3.92 20.58 -2.54
CA LEU A 161 -4.70 20.68 -1.30
C LEU A 161 -6.19 20.51 -1.57
N ALA A 162 -6.71 21.14 -2.62
CA ALA A 162 -8.10 20.94 -3.03
C ALA A 162 -8.35 19.46 -3.40
N CYS A 163 -7.43 18.81 -4.10
CA CYS A 163 -7.50 17.40 -4.48
C CYS A 163 -7.62 16.44 -3.27
N ILE A 164 -6.67 16.50 -2.33
CA ILE A 164 -6.71 15.63 -1.13
C ILE A 164 -7.90 15.94 -0.22
N THR A 165 -8.27 17.22 -0.11
CA THR A 165 -9.43 17.65 0.69
C THR A 165 -10.73 17.15 0.08
N ALA A 166 -10.88 17.22 -1.25
CA ALA A 166 -12.03 16.65 -1.94
C ALA A 166 -12.11 15.14 -1.73
N ALA A 167 -11.00 14.41 -1.83
CA ALA A 167 -10.96 12.97 -1.57
C ALA A 167 -11.36 12.62 -0.12
N PHE A 168 -10.86 13.39 0.86
CA PHE A 168 -11.21 13.28 2.27
C PHE A 168 -12.71 13.47 2.49
N LEU A 169 -13.28 14.56 1.96
CA LEU A 169 -14.70 14.87 2.12
C LEU A 169 -15.60 13.83 1.42
N ILE A 170 -15.23 13.39 0.21
CA ILE A 170 -16.01 12.38 -0.53
C ILE A 170 -16.05 11.05 0.23
N HIS A 171 -14.89 10.54 0.68
CA HIS A 171 -14.85 9.27 1.42
C HIS A 171 -15.37 9.39 2.86
N GLY A 172 -15.26 10.56 3.46
CA GLY A 172 -15.73 10.84 4.82
C GLY A 172 -17.25 11.03 4.91
N LEU A 173 -17.84 11.74 3.95
CA LEU A 173 -19.27 12.12 3.98
C LEU A 173 -20.14 11.21 3.10
N ALA A 174 -19.58 10.63 2.02
CA ALA A 174 -20.33 9.94 0.99
C ALA A 174 -19.59 8.68 0.48
N LEU A 175 -19.20 7.79 1.40
CA LEU A 175 -18.33 6.65 1.13
C LEU A 175 -18.71 5.81 -0.12
N LYS A 176 -20.01 5.50 -0.28
CA LYS A 176 -20.53 4.72 -1.43
C LYS A 176 -20.32 5.45 -2.76
N TRP A 177 -20.50 6.76 -2.78
CA TRP A 177 -20.26 7.59 -3.96
C TRP A 177 -18.77 7.71 -4.26
N GLY A 178 -17.92 7.78 -3.22
CA GLY A 178 -16.47 7.71 -3.38
C GLY A 178 -16.02 6.43 -4.09
N LEU A 179 -16.54 5.27 -3.71
CA LEU A 179 -16.26 4.00 -4.39
C LEU A 179 -16.73 4.00 -5.86
N ARG A 180 -17.92 4.55 -6.14
CA ARG A 180 -18.44 4.66 -7.52
C ARG A 180 -17.59 5.59 -8.38
N LEU A 181 -17.19 6.74 -7.84
CA LEU A 181 -16.31 7.70 -8.51
C LEU A 181 -14.95 7.06 -8.81
N GLN A 182 -14.37 6.35 -7.84
CA GLN A 182 -13.12 5.63 -8.03
C GLN A 182 -13.24 4.56 -9.13
N ASN A 183 -14.34 3.81 -9.19
CA ASN A 183 -14.58 2.84 -10.26
C ASN A 183 -14.70 3.52 -11.63
N LEU A 184 -15.42 4.63 -11.72
CA LEU A 184 -15.53 5.43 -12.95
C LEU A 184 -14.16 5.92 -13.42
N LEU A 185 -13.36 6.49 -12.51
CA LEU A 185 -12.00 6.94 -12.82
C LEU A 185 -11.12 5.76 -13.26
N GLY A 186 -11.27 4.59 -12.65
CA GLY A 186 -10.57 3.37 -13.07
C GLY A 186 -10.90 2.95 -14.50
N VAL A 187 -12.18 3.01 -14.89
CA VAL A 187 -12.61 2.75 -16.28
C VAL A 187 -12.02 3.77 -17.24
N ILE A 188 -12.07 5.06 -16.90
CA ILE A 188 -11.48 6.14 -17.72
C ILE A 188 -9.98 5.90 -17.91
N LYS A 189 -9.24 5.61 -16.83
CA LYS A 189 -7.79 5.29 -16.90
C LYS A 189 -7.51 4.13 -17.84
N LEU A 190 -8.29 3.04 -17.73
CA LEU A 190 -8.14 1.87 -18.58
C LEU A 190 -8.33 2.23 -20.06
N ILE A 191 -9.37 3.00 -20.39
CA ILE A 191 -9.63 3.47 -21.75
C ILE A 191 -8.46 4.31 -22.28
N ILE A 192 -7.98 5.28 -21.51
CA ILE A 192 -6.87 6.14 -21.94
C ILE A 192 -5.59 5.34 -22.17
N ILE A 193 -5.30 4.37 -21.31
CA ILE A 193 -4.15 3.49 -21.48
C ILE A 193 -4.30 2.64 -22.74
N LEU A 194 -5.49 2.10 -23.01
CA LEU A 194 -5.74 1.37 -24.26
C LEU A 194 -5.57 2.27 -25.49
N ILE A 195 -5.95 3.54 -25.42
CA ILE A 195 -5.67 4.52 -26.47
C ILE A 195 -4.16 4.70 -26.67
N ILE A 196 -3.37 4.83 -25.59
CA ILE A 196 -1.91 4.91 -25.69
C ILE A 196 -1.33 3.67 -26.37
N VAL A 197 -1.79 2.49 -25.97
CA VAL A 197 -1.34 1.23 -26.56
C VAL A 197 -1.64 1.22 -28.06
N VAL A 198 -2.92 1.37 -28.45
CA VAL A 198 -3.34 1.34 -29.87
C VAL A 198 -2.61 2.40 -30.70
N ALA A 199 -2.47 3.62 -30.17
CA ALA A 199 -1.71 4.69 -30.78
C ALA A 199 -0.22 4.35 -30.94
N GLY A 200 0.38 3.67 -29.98
CA GLY A 200 1.76 3.18 -30.05
C GLY A 200 1.95 2.14 -31.16
N TRP A 201 1.00 1.22 -31.33
CA TRP A 201 1.00 0.28 -32.45
C TRP A 201 0.91 1.01 -33.81
N ALA A 202 0.06 2.03 -33.91
CA ALA A 202 -0.02 2.86 -35.11
C ALA A 202 1.28 3.64 -35.36
N ALA A 203 1.91 4.16 -34.29
CA ALA A 203 3.20 4.85 -34.36
C ALA A 203 4.34 3.94 -34.86
N LEU A 204 4.36 2.66 -34.45
CA LEU A 204 5.29 1.66 -35.02
C LEU A 204 5.10 1.51 -36.54
N GLY A 205 3.86 1.62 -37.01
CA GLY A 205 3.51 1.66 -38.44
C GLY A 205 3.83 2.98 -39.15
N GLY A 206 4.39 3.97 -38.45
CA GLY A 206 4.74 5.28 -39.01
C GLY A 206 3.64 6.34 -38.93
N ALA A 207 2.51 6.07 -38.26
CA ALA A 207 1.42 7.04 -38.09
C ALA A 207 1.76 8.08 -37.00
N LEU A 208 2.70 8.97 -37.31
CA LEU A 208 3.19 10.03 -36.43
C LEU A 208 3.12 11.39 -37.12
N LYS A 209 3.06 12.46 -36.33
CA LYS A 209 3.19 13.85 -36.80
C LYS A 209 4.64 14.36 -36.77
N VAL A 210 5.56 13.50 -36.37
CA VAL A 210 7.00 13.73 -36.27
C VAL A 210 7.73 12.61 -37.01
N ASP A 211 9.03 12.81 -37.28
CA ASP A 211 9.87 11.76 -37.84
C ASP A 211 9.88 10.53 -36.93
N LYS A 212 9.82 9.34 -37.54
CA LYS A 212 9.71 8.08 -36.80
C LYS A 212 10.96 7.87 -35.93
N PRO A 213 10.82 7.69 -34.60
CA PRO A 213 11.95 7.36 -33.75
C PRO A 213 12.54 5.98 -34.08
N HIS A 214 13.87 5.89 -34.07
CA HIS A 214 14.65 4.67 -34.32
C HIS A 214 15.05 3.94 -33.02
N ASN A 215 14.27 4.12 -31.96
CA ASN A 215 14.58 3.65 -30.61
C ASN A 215 14.72 2.11 -30.47
N PHE A 216 14.18 1.35 -31.43
CA PHE A 216 14.22 -0.11 -31.40
C PHE A 216 15.33 -0.72 -32.28
N ASP A 217 15.97 0.06 -33.15
CA ASP A 217 16.93 -0.45 -34.14
C ASP A 217 18.18 -1.02 -33.45
N ASN A 218 18.70 -0.30 -32.45
CA ASN A 218 19.77 -0.75 -31.56
C ASN A 218 19.30 -0.66 -30.10
N ALA A 219 18.31 -1.46 -29.72
CA ALA A 219 17.63 -1.33 -28.43
C ALA A 219 18.56 -1.35 -27.19
N PHE A 220 19.74 -1.97 -27.28
CA PHE A 220 20.72 -2.05 -26.18
C PHE A 220 21.86 -1.01 -26.29
N GLU A 221 21.81 -0.11 -27.25
CA GLU A 221 22.82 0.94 -27.41
C GLU A 221 22.80 1.93 -26.22
N GLY A 222 23.99 2.22 -25.71
CA GLY A 222 24.18 3.11 -24.56
C GLY A 222 23.84 2.47 -23.20
N THR A 223 23.70 1.14 -23.12
CA THR A 223 23.41 0.45 -21.85
C THR A 223 24.45 0.79 -20.79
N THR A 224 23.99 1.38 -19.70
CA THR A 224 24.81 1.66 -18.51
C THR A 224 24.65 0.49 -17.54
N GLY A 225 25.56 -0.48 -17.61
CA GLY A 225 25.59 -1.64 -16.72
C GLY A 225 26.02 -1.34 -15.28
N SER A 226 25.90 -0.08 -14.82
CA SER A 226 26.29 0.26 -13.45
C SER A 226 25.35 -0.44 -12.47
N ALA A 227 25.93 -1.03 -11.43
CA ALA A 227 25.15 -1.69 -10.39
C ALA A 227 24.14 -0.70 -9.78
N TYR A 228 24.56 0.54 -9.56
CA TYR A 228 23.70 1.61 -9.04
C TYR A 228 22.50 1.94 -9.96
N GLY A 229 22.73 2.07 -11.27
CA GLY A 229 21.69 2.42 -12.24
C GLY A 229 20.62 1.32 -12.35
N VAL A 230 21.06 0.06 -12.46
CA VAL A 230 20.16 -1.11 -12.44
C VAL A 230 19.36 -1.16 -11.15
N VAL A 231 20.03 -0.93 -10.02
CA VAL A 231 19.41 -0.97 -8.69
C VAL A 231 18.33 0.08 -8.51
N THR A 232 18.68 1.33 -8.82
CA THR A 232 17.77 2.47 -8.66
C THR A 232 16.60 2.37 -9.64
N SER A 233 16.86 1.87 -10.86
CA SER A 233 15.79 1.60 -11.83
C SER A 233 14.81 0.55 -11.34
N LEU A 234 15.30 -0.57 -10.79
CA LEU A 234 14.44 -1.63 -10.27
C LEU A 234 13.59 -1.14 -9.09
N TYR A 235 14.17 -0.31 -8.21
CA TYR A 235 13.43 0.38 -7.15
C TYR A 235 12.27 1.23 -7.71
N ASN A 236 12.55 2.04 -8.74
CA ASN A 236 11.56 2.87 -9.42
C ASN A 236 10.47 2.07 -10.13
N VAL A 237 10.82 0.93 -10.77
CA VAL A 237 9.84 0.02 -11.37
C VAL A 237 8.95 -0.57 -10.29
N ILE A 238 9.52 -1.09 -9.20
CA ILE A 238 8.74 -1.70 -8.11
C ILE A 238 7.78 -0.68 -7.50
N TRP A 239 8.21 0.58 -7.36
CA TRP A 239 7.36 1.68 -6.93
C TRP A 239 6.11 1.84 -7.80
N SER A 240 6.27 1.70 -9.11
CA SER A 240 5.16 1.82 -10.08
C SER A 240 4.13 0.67 -9.95
N TYR A 241 4.52 -0.45 -9.34
CA TYR A 241 3.65 -1.60 -9.06
C TYR A 241 3.08 -1.64 -7.63
N ILE A 242 3.41 -0.68 -6.76
CA ILE A 242 2.86 -0.63 -5.40
C ILE A 242 1.34 -0.47 -5.47
N GLY A 243 0.62 -1.38 -4.81
CA GLY A 243 -0.85 -1.34 -4.75
C GLY A 243 -1.54 -2.69 -4.84
N TYR A 244 -0.81 -3.76 -5.18
CA TYR A 244 -1.36 -5.12 -5.21
C TYR A 244 -1.98 -5.58 -3.87
N SER A 245 -1.54 -5.00 -2.74
CA SER A 245 -2.08 -5.27 -1.40
C SER A 245 -3.32 -4.46 -1.05
N ASN A 246 -3.76 -3.52 -1.89
CA ASN A 246 -4.71 -2.49 -1.46
C ASN A 246 -6.09 -3.04 -1.06
N ALA A 247 -6.55 -4.09 -1.74
CA ALA A 247 -7.81 -4.77 -1.38
C ALA A 247 -7.74 -5.48 -0.01
N ASN A 248 -6.53 -5.87 0.44
CA ASN A 248 -6.33 -6.54 1.72
C ASN A 248 -6.65 -5.65 2.93
N TYR A 249 -6.66 -4.32 2.76
CA TYR A 249 -6.94 -3.38 3.84
C TYR A 249 -8.43 -3.26 4.18
N ALA A 250 -9.32 -3.73 3.29
CA ALA A 250 -10.77 -3.60 3.41
C ALA A 250 -11.52 -4.95 3.30
N LEU A 251 -10.88 -6.06 3.70
CA LEU A 251 -11.45 -7.41 3.56
C LEU A 251 -12.72 -7.63 4.38
N SER A 252 -12.88 -6.96 5.53
CA SER A 252 -14.09 -7.06 6.35
C SER A 252 -15.31 -6.42 5.66
N GLU A 253 -15.08 -5.40 4.81
CA GLU A 253 -16.09 -4.75 3.96
C GLU A 253 -16.27 -5.45 2.59
N THR A 254 -15.55 -6.54 2.34
CA THR A 254 -15.54 -7.25 1.05
C THR A 254 -16.54 -8.41 1.03
N GLN A 255 -17.31 -8.49 -0.05
CA GLN A 255 -18.24 -9.59 -0.30
C GLN A 255 -17.46 -10.86 -0.63
N ASN A 256 -17.72 -11.96 0.08
CA ASN A 256 -16.99 -13.23 -0.10
C ASN A 256 -15.47 -13.01 -0.26
N PRO A 257 -14.78 -12.51 0.78
CA PRO A 257 -13.43 -11.96 0.68
C PRO A 257 -12.43 -12.93 0.02
N VAL A 258 -12.53 -14.23 0.33
CA VAL A 258 -11.67 -15.27 -0.28
C VAL A 258 -11.88 -15.35 -1.81
N ARG A 259 -13.13 -15.47 -2.27
CA ARG A 259 -13.45 -15.54 -3.70
C ARG A 259 -13.10 -14.24 -4.41
N THR A 260 -13.46 -13.11 -3.80
CA THR A 260 -13.23 -11.80 -4.39
C THR A 260 -11.74 -11.51 -4.54
N LEU A 261 -10.93 -11.76 -3.52
CA LEU A 261 -9.49 -11.51 -3.57
C LEU A 261 -8.79 -12.43 -4.60
N ARG A 262 -9.18 -13.71 -4.68
CA ARG A 262 -8.64 -14.67 -5.66
C ARG A 262 -8.92 -14.31 -7.12
N ILE A 263 -9.92 -13.48 -7.39
CA ILE A 263 -10.25 -13.02 -8.75
C ILE A 263 -9.69 -11.61 -8.97
N ALA A 264 -9.99 -10.68 -8.06
CA ALA A 264 -9.70 -9.26 -8.22
C ALA A 264 -8.21 -8.95 -8.24
N ALA A 265 -7.42 -9.53 -7.32
CA ALA A 265 -6.00 -9.21 -7.22
C ALA A 265 -5.18 -9.72 -8.43
N PRO A 266 -5.32 -10.99 -8.89
CA PRO A 266 -4.67 -11.44 -10.12
C PRO A 266 -5.14 -10.71 -11.37
N LEU A 267 -6.45 -10.44 -11.50
CA LEU A 267 -7.00 -9.72 -12.65
C LEU A 267 -6.42 -8.31 -12.74
N ALA A 268 -6.39 -7.58 -11.62
CA ALA A 268 -5.86 -6.23 -11.59
C ALA A 268 -4.36 -6.20 -11.89
N LEU A 269 -3.55 -7.02 -11.20
CA LEU A 269 -2.11 -7.06 -11.44
C LEU A 269 -1.76 -7.52 -12.85
N GLY A 270 -2.40 -8.59 -13.35
CA GLY A 270 -2.15 -9.09 -14.70
C GLY A 270 -2.48 -8.05 -15.78
N SER A 271 -3.59 -7.32 -15.60
CA SER A 271 -3.95 -6.20 -16.48
C SER A 271 -2.92 -5.08 -16.42
N VAL A 272 -2.53 -4.64 -15.22
CA VAL A 272 -1.53 -3.56 -15.04
C VAL A 272 -0.17 -3.97 -15.64
N ALA A 273 0.29 -5.19 -15.38
CA ALA A 273 1.55 -5.72 -15.89
C ALA A 273 1.62 -5.71 -17.42
N LEU A 274 0.57 -6.22 -18.06
CA LEU A 274 0.47 -6.21 -19.51
C LEU A 274 0.44 -4.78 -20.06
N LEU A 275 -0.42 -3.93 -19.50
CA LEU A 275 -0.60 -2.56 -19.97
C LEU A 275 0.65 -1.71 -19.76
N TYR A 276 1.36 -1.85 -18.65
CA TYR A 276 2.61 -1.13 -18.41
C TYR A 276 3.68 -1.48 -19.44
N MET A 277 3.81 -2.77 -19.79
CA MET A 277 4.74 -3.18 -20.84
C MET A 277 4.37 -2.54 -22.18
N LEU A 278 3.09 -2.62 -22.56
CA LEU A 278 2.60 -2.08 -23.82
C LEU A 278 2.70 -0.55 -23.90
N VAL A 279 2.48 0.15 -22.78
CA VAL A 279 2.65 1.61 -22.70
C VAL A 279 4.11 2.02 -22.84
N ASN A 280 5.06 1.30 -22.22
CA ASN A 280 6.48 1.58 -22.40
C ASN A 280 6.90 1.39 -23.87
N ILE A 281 6.44 0.30 -24.50
CA ILE A 281 6.66 0.06 -25.93
C ILE A 281 6.06 1.20 -26.77
N ALA A 282 4.85 1.66 -26.44
CA ALA A 282 4.20 2.78 -27.12
C ALA A 282 5.01 4.09 -26.99
N TYR A 283 5.53 4.40 -25.81
CA TYR A 283 6.39 5.57 -25.61
C TYR A 283 7.65 5.50 -26.47
N PHE A 284 8.35 4.37 -26.46
CA PHE A 284 9.53 4.19 -27.31
C PHE A 284 9.21 4.19 -28.81
N ALA A 285 7.98 3.85 -29.21
CA ALA A 285 7.57 3.90 -30.61
C ALA A 285 7.31 5.31 -31.14
N ALA A 286 6.89 6.25 -30.28
CA ALA A 286 6.35 7.54 -30.70
C ALA A 286 7.15 8.76 -30.20
N VAL A 287 8.06 8.58 -29.24
CA VAL A 287 8.84 9.68 -28.65
C VAL A 287 10.34 9.42 -28.84
N PRO A 288 11.11 10.34 -29.45
CA PRO A 288 12.56 10.20 -29.58
C PRO A 288 13.27 10.03 -28.24
N LYS A 289 14.36 9.23 -28.19
CA LYS A 289 15.10 8.92 -26.95
C LYS A 289 15.50 10.18 -26.17
N GLU A 290 15.99 11.21 -26.84
CA GLU A 290 16.44 12.47 -26.25
C GLU A 290 15.28 13.26 -25.64
N GLU A 291 14.11 13.19 -26.26
CA GLU A 291 12.89 13.78 -25.71
C GLU A 291 12.42 13.01 -24.48
N ILE A 292 12.48 11.68 -24.49
CA ILE A 292 12.13 10.87 -23.31
C ILE A 292 12.99 11.27 -22.11
N LEU A 293 14.31 11.41 -22.32
CA LEU A 293 15.26 11.78 -21.27
C LEU A 293 15.02 13.19 -20.70
N SER A 294 14.54 14.14 -21.52
CA SER A 294 14.27 15.52 -21.10
C SER A 294 12.83 15.76 -20.60
N SER A 295 11.89 14.86 -20.93
CA SER A 295 10.47 15.00 -20.62
C SER A 295 10.15 14.88 -19.13
N GLY A 296 10.99 14.22 -18.33
CA GLY A 296 10.74 14.00 -16.91
C GLY A 296 9.35 13.40 -16.67
N ARG A 297 8.46 14.15 -16.02
CA ARG A 297 7.11 13.68 -15.68
C ARG A 297 6.10 13.79 -16.81
N ILE A 298 6.34 14.59 -17.84
CA ILE A 298 5.35 14.92 -18.89
C ILE A 298 5.46 14.04 -20.15
N LEU A 299 6.15 12.90 -20.06
CA LEU A 299 6.35 11.96 -21.17
C LEU A 299 5.05 11.57 -21.88
N ALA A 300 3.98 11.34 -21.12
CA ALA A 300 2.69 10.98 -21.70
C ALA A 300 2.09 12.11 -22.55
N ALA A 301 2.30 13.37 -22.15
CA ALA A 301 1.85 14.54 -22.90
C ALA A 301 2.65 14.67 -24.21
N SER A 302 3.98 14.50 -24.14
CA SER A 302 4.87 14.41 -25.32
C SER A 302 4.41 13.34 -26.32
N PHE A 303 4.06 12.14 -25.84
CA PHE A 303 3.50 11.07 -26.68
C PHE A 303 2.25 11.54 -27.42
N PHE A 304 1.28 12.15 -26.71
CA PHE A 304 0.05 12.64 -27.35
C PHE A 304 0.32 13.78 -28.34
N ARG A 305 1.29 14.65 -28.05
CA ARG A 305 1.71 15.69 -28.99
C ARG A 305 2.24 15.10 -30.28
N ASN A 306 3.11 14.09 -30.19
CA ASN A 306 3.77 13.48 -31.35
C ASN A 306 2.81 12.63 -32.21
N VAL A 307 1.79 12.01 -31.59
CA VAL A 307 0.79 11.21 -32.33
C VAL A 307 -0.40 12.04 -32.81
N PHE A 308 -1.00 12.86 -31.93
CA PHE A 308 -2.28 13.52 -32.16
C PHE A 308 -2.18 15.05 -32.29
N GLY A 309 -1.06 15.65 -31.90
CA GLY A 309 -0.78 17.09 -32.01
C GLY A 309 -0.98 17.88 -30.71
N PRO A 310 -0.69 19.20 -30.71
CA PRO A 310 -0.59 20.02 -29.49
C PRO A 310 -1.88 20.12 -28.66
N LYS A 311 -3.06 20.07 -29.29
CA LYS A 311 -4.34 20.07 -28.55
C LYS A 311 -4.52 18.79 -27.71
N ALA A 312 -3.97 17.67 -28.18
CA ALA A 312 -4.09 16.38 -27.52
C ALA A 312 -3.14 16.26 -26.31
N GLU A 313 -2.01 16.97 -26.34
CA GLU A 313 -1.08 17.12 -25.21
C GLU A 313 -1.79 17.66 -23.96
N ARG A 314 -2.60 18.72 -24.14
CA ARG A 314 -3.40 19.32 -23.06
C ARG A 314 -4.47 18.36 -22.54
N ALA A 315 -5.15 17.65 -23.45
CA ALA A 315 -6.13 16.64 -23.07
C ALA A 315 -5.48 15.52 -22.23
N MET A 316 -4.28 15.07 -22.62
CA MET A 316 -3.54 14.06 -21.87
C MET A 316 -3.18 14.54 -20.47
N SER A 317 -2.83 15.82 -20.31
CA SER A 317 -2.54 16.39 -19.00
C SER A 317 -3.74 16.28 -18.04
N VAL A 318 -4.96 16.56 -18.53
CA VAL A 318 -6.19 16.36 -17.73
C VAL A 318 -6.36 14.89 -17.34
N PHE A 319 -6.09 13.94 -18.24
CA PHE A 319 -6.20 12.52 -17.95
C PHE A 319 -5.18 12.04 -16.91
N VAL A 320 -3.93 12.52 -16.96
CA VAL A 320 -2.94 12.21 -15.93
C VAL A 320 -3.37 12.79 -14.57
N ALA A 321 -3.93 14.01 -14.54
CA ALA A 321 -4.50 14.56 -13.31
C ALA A 321 -5.63 13.67 -12.77
N LEU A 322 -6.63 13.33 -13.57
CA LEU A 322 -7.71 12.42 -13.14
C LEU A 322 -7.18 11.06 -12.70
N SER A 323 -6.09 10.58 -13.31
CA SER A 323 -5.40 9.37 -12.85
C SER A 323 -4.83 9.54 -11.44
N ALA A 324 -4.11 10.64 -11.20
CA ALA A 324 -3.56 10.97 -9.89
C ALA A 324 -4.68 11.07 -8.83
N PHE A 325 -5.82 11.70 -9.15
CA PHE A 325 -6.96 11.78 -8.24
C PHE A 325 -7.57 10.42 -7.92
N GLY A 326 -7.74 9.55 -8.91
CA GLY A 326 -8.19 8.17 -8.70
C GLY A 326 -7.23 7.37 -7.80
N ASN A 327 -5.93 7.65 -7.87
CA ASN A 327 -4.96 7.06 -6.93
C ASN A 327 -5.19 7.60 -5.52
N VAL A 328 -5.27 8.93 -5.36
CA VAL A 328 -5.50 9.61 -4.07
C VAL A 328 -6.74 9.05 -3.36
N LEU A 329 -7.87 8.89 -4.07
CA LEU A 329 -9.09 8.26 -3.56
C LEU A 329 -8.82 6.83 -3.04
N SER A 330 -8.07 6.04 -3.79
CA SER A 330 -7.71 4.67 -3.41
C SER A 330 -6.80 4.60 -2.18
N VAL A 331 -5.85 5.54 -2.05
CA VAL A 331 -4.95 5.61 -0.88
C VAL A 331 -5.72 5.96 0.37
N ILE A 332 -6.47 7.07 0.35
CA ILE A 332 -7.16 7.59 1.52
C ILE A 332 -8.22 6.60 1.99
N PHE A 333 -8.89 5.92 1.04
CA PHE A 333 -9.82 4.83 1.35
C PHE A 333 -9.16 3.79 2.24
N SER A 334 -8.03 3.21 1.82
CA SER A 334 -7.34 2.16 2.57
C SER A 334 -6.72 2.64 3.88
N GLN A 335 -6.11 3.82 3.88
CA GLN A 335 -5.43 4.37 5.06
C GLN A 335 -6.40 4.65 6.20
N GLY A 336 -7.59 5.19 5.90
CA GLY A 336 -8.63 5.37 6.90
C GLY A 336 -8.98 4.06 7.63
N ARG A 337 -9.01 2.92 6.91
CA ARG A 337 -9.26 1.60 7.52
C ARG A 337 -8.08 1.14 8.36
N LEU A 338 -6.85 1.28 7.88
CA LEU A 338 -5.67 0.90 8.65
C LEU A 338 -5.64 1.60 10.02
N VAL A 339 -5.86 2.91 10.05
CA VAL A 339 -5.92 3.69 11.29
C VAL A 339 -7.12 3.27 12.15
N GLN A 340 -8.29 3.05 11.53
CA GLN A 340 -9.47 2.57 12.25
C GLN A 340 -9.22 1.21 12.91
N GLU A 341 -8.52 0.29 12.24
CA GLU A 341 -8.19 -1.03 12.80
C GLU A 341 -7.16 -0.95 13.93
N LEU A 342 -6.22 0.00 13.89
CA LEU A 342 -5.35 0.28 15.05
C LEU A 342 -6.17 0.83 16.23
N GLY A 343 -7.20 1.64 15.95
CA GLY A 343 -8.19 2.10 16.93
C GLY A 343 -9.04 0.97 17.50
N ARG A 344 -9.58 0.08 16.64
CA ARG A 344 -10.39 -1.08 17.01
C ARG A 344 -9.63 -2.15 17.77
N GLU A 345 -8.31 -2.08 17.79
CA GLU A 345 -7.53 -2.93 18.67
C GLU A 345 -7.18 -2.28 19.99
N GLY A 346 -7.46 -0.99 20.20
CA GLY A 346 -7.11 -0.32 21.45
C GLY A 346 -5.67 0.20 21.52
N ILE A 347 -4.92 0.10 20.41
CA ILE A 347 -3.49 0.44 20.38
C ILE A 347 -3.31 1.95 20.40
N LEU A 348 -4.16 2.69 19.70
CA LEU A 348 -4.11 4.15 19.69
C LEU A 348 -4.72 4.73 20.97
N PRO A 349 -4.18 5.84 21.51
CA PRO A 349 -4.85 6.56 22.59
C PRO A 349 -6.22 7.06 22.11
N PHE A 350 -7.20 7.15 23.02
CA PHE A 350 -8.59 7.49 22.67
C PHE A 350 -9.19 6.55 21.62
N SER A 351 -8.93 5.24 21.75
CA SER A 351 -9.20 4.23 20.72
C SER A 351 -10.64 4.20 20.20
N ARG A 352 -11.62 4.58 21.04
CA ARG A 352 -13.03 4.74 20.65
C ARG A 352 -13.23 5.77 19.53
N PHE A 353 -12.48 6.88 19.54
CA PHE A 353 -12.54 7.90 18.50
C PHE A 353 -12.05 7.33 17.16
N TRP A 354 -10.90 6.66 17.18
CA TRP A 354 -10.29 6.05 16.00
C TRP A 354 -11.08 4.86 15.44
N ALA A 355 -11.66 4.04 16.31
CA ALA A 355 -12.47 2.87 15.95
C ALA A 355 -13.83 3.24 15.35
N SER A 356 -14.32 4.45 15.59
CA SER A 356 -15.67 4.89 15.23
C SER A 356 -15.86 4.93 13.72
N SER A 357 -17.08 4.58 13.29
CA SER A 357 -17.58 4.79 11.92
C SER A 357 -18.62 5.90 11.85
N LEU A 358 -18.94 6.56 12.97
CA LEU A 358 -19.99 7.58 13.03
C LEU A 358 -19.49 8.97 12.56
N PRO A 359 -20.39 9.82 12.04
CA PRO A 359 -21.82 9.58 11.80
C PRO A 359 -22.13 8.97 10.41
N PHE A 360 -21.21 8.99 9.45
CA PHE A 360 -21.50 8.66 8.04
C PHE A 360 -21.15 7.23 7.61
N ASN A 361 -20.95 6.32 8.57
CA ASN A 361 -20.49 4.95 8.34
C ASN A 361 -19.15 4.89 7.56
N ALA A 362 -18.23 5.80 7.90
CA ALA A 362 -16.91 5.94 7.32
C ALA A 362 -15.86 6.14 8.43
N PRO A 363 -14.60 5.71 8.24
CA PRO A 363 -13.53 5.86 9.23
C PRO A 363 -13.02 7.31 9.31
N LEU A 364 -13.88 8.27 9.64
CA LEU A 364 -13.59 9.71 9.57
C LEU A 364 -12.33 10.12 10.32
N ALA A 365 -12.13 9.60 11.53
CA ALA A 365 -10.95 9.90 12.33
C ALA A 365 -9.65 9.49 11.61
N GLY A 366 -9.62 8.28 11.05
CA GLY A 366 -8.48 7.79 10.26
C GLY A 366 -8.30 8.55 8.95
N LEU A 367 -9.40 8.89 8.26
CA LEU A 367 -9.34 9.71 7.04
C LEU A 367 -8.80 11.12 7.34
N PHE A 368 -9.18 11.70 8.47
CA PHE A 368 -8.74 13.03 8.89
C PHE A 368 -7.27 13.04 9.27
N GLU A 369 -6.81 12.04 10.04
CA GLU A 369 -5.39 11.90 10.37
C GLU A 369 -4.54 11.76 9.10
N HIS A 370 -4.94 10.91 8.18
CA HIS A 370 -4.25 10.75 6.90
C HIS A 370 -4.25 12.05 6.08
N TRP A 371 -5.35 12.81 6.10
CA TRP A 371 -5.42 14.13 5.47
C TRP A 371 -4.45 15.11 6.12
N VAL A 372 -4.42 15.23 7.45
CA VAL A 372 -3.50 16.13 8.18
C VAL A 372 -2.05 15.81 7.83
N VAL A 373 -1.66 14.53 7.90
CA VAL A 373 -0.30 14.10 7.60
C VAL A 373 0.05 14.37 6.13
N SER A 374 -0.87 14.06 5.21
CA SER A 374 -0.67 14.35 3.78
C SER A 374 -0.51 15.84 3.49
N VAL A 375 -1.28 16.70 4.16
CA VAL A 375 -1.20 18.16 4.01
C VAL A 375 0.10 18.70 4.58
N ALA A 376 0.50 18.26 5.79
CA ALA A 376 1.74 18.69 6.42
C ALA A 376 2.95 18.42 5.52
N ILE A 377 2.96 17.27 4.85
CA ILE A 377 4.09 16.80 4.05
C ILE A 377 4.05 17.32 2.62
N MET A 378 2.87 17.66 2.12
CA MET A 378 2.74 18.39 0.88
C MET A 378 3.19 19.85 1.02
N LEU A 379 2.83 20.51 2.13
CA LEU A 379 3.04 21.96 2.30
C LEU A 379 4.36 22.32 2.98
N GLY A 380 4.78 21.57 4.00
CA GLY A 380 5.96 21.89 4.81
C GLY A 380 7.28 21.82 4.04
N PRO A 381 7.61 20.70 3.38
CA PRO A 381 8.90 20.46 2.73
C PRO A 381 9.20 21.48 1.63
N PRO A 382 10.45 21.99 1.52
CA PRO A 382 10.87 22.85 0.42
C PRO A 382 10.91 22.09 -0.92
N PRO A 383 10.86 22.78 -2.08
CA PRO A 383 11.06 22.14 -3.38
C PRO A 383 12.48 21.59 -3.50
N GLY A 384 12.69 20.63 -4.41
CA GLY A 384 13.97 19.94 -4.59
C GLY A 384 14.07 18.66 -3.76
N ASP A 385 15.18 18.48 -3.07
CA ASP A 385 15.52 17.21 -2.40
C ASP A 385 14.46 16.69 -1.45
N ALA A 386 13.80 17.59 -0.73
CA ALA A 386 12.80 17.18 0.26
C ALA A 386 11.64 16.41 -0.39
N TYR A 387 11.27 16.73 -1.64
CA TYR A 387 10.23 15.99 -2.37
C TYR A 387 10.66 14.55 -2.69
N ASN A 388 11.84 14.38 -3.28
CA ASN A 388 12.40 13.05 -3.58
C ASN A 388 12.63 12.25 -2.29
N PHE A 389 13.05 12.94 -1.23
CA PHE A 389 13.30 12.35 0.08
C PHE A 389 12.03 11.76 0.67
N ILE A 390 10.92 12.49 0.63
CA ILE A 390 9.61 12.03 1.10
C ILE A 390 9.15 10.79 0.33
N LEU A 391 9.29 10.79 -1.00
CA LEU A 391 8.93 9.63 -1.81
C LEU A 391 9.72 8.38 -1.38
N ASN A 392 11.02 8.53 -1.19
CA ASN A 392 11.89 7.43 -0.77
C ASN A 392 11.60 6.97 0.66
N VAL A 393 11.27 7.90 1.58
CA VAL A 393 10.91 7.61 2.97
C VAL A 393 9.58 6.86 3.11
N ILE A 394 8.64 6.98 2.17
CA ILE A 394 7.43 6.13 2.17
C ILE A 394 7.77 4.69 1.77
N SER A 395 8.55 4.54 0.70
CA SER A 395 8.72 3.26 0.02
C SER A 395 9.71 2.36 0.73
N TYR A 396 10.74 2.93 1.37
CA TYR A 396 11.76 2.16 2.07
C TYR A 396 11.19 1.37 3.28
N PRO A 397 10.41 1.96 4.20
CA PRO A 397 9.79 1.24 5.31
C PRO A 397 8.80 0.16 4.87
N LEU A 398 8.10 0.38 3.76
CA LEU A 398 7.23 -0.65 3.18
C LEU A 398 8.04 -1.90 2.78
N ALA A 399 9.25 -1.75 2.25
CA ALA A 399 10.12 -2.89 1.95
C ALA A 399 10.51 -3.66 3.22
N ILE A 400 10.78 -2.96 4.33
CA ILE A 400 11.04 -3.59 5.64
C ILE A 400 9.82 -4.40 6.08
N VAL A 401 8.63 -3.80 6.08
CA VAL A 401 7.38 -4.49 6.45
C VAL A 401 7.17 -5.72 5.57
N ASN A 402 7.33 -5.60 4.25
CA ASN A 402 7.17 -6.70 3.31
C ASN A 402 8.19 -7.84 3.53
N ALA A 403 9.44 -7.52 3.89
CA ALA A 403 10.43 -8.52 4.25
C ALA A 403 9.98 -9.34 5.46
N PHE A 404 9.42 -8.68 6.49
CA PHE A 404 8.88 -9.38 7.67
C PHE A 404 7.59 -10.17 7.35
N VAL A 405 6.73 -9.67 6.46
CA VAL A 405 5.54 -10.42 6.00
C VAL A 405 5.97 -11.70 5.28
N ALA A 406 6.93 -11.60 4.36
CA ALA A 406 7.46 -12.75 3.63
C ALA A 406 8.17 -13.74 4.58
N LEU A 407 8.99 -13.23 5.49
CA LEU A 407 9.64 -14.03 6.54
C LEU A 407 8.62 -14.76 7.42
N GLY A 408 7.52 -14.08 7.78
CA GLY A 408 6.45 -14.66 8.56
C GLY A 408 5.79 -15.83 7.84
N LEU A 409 5.58 -15.73 6.52
CA LEU A 409 5.03 -16.83 5.73
C LEU A 409 6.01 -17.99 5.56
N ILE A 410 7.31 -17.70 5.35
CA ILE A 410 8.37 -18.73 5.36
C ILE A 410 8.36 -19.48 6.69
N TYR A 411 8.27 -18.76 7.81
CA TYR A 411 8.20 -19.36 9.14
C TYR A 411 6.97 -20.27 9.30
N LEU A 412 5.80 -19.86 8.80
CA LEU A 412 4.59 -20.69 8.80
C LEU A 412 4.75 -21.96 7.97
N TYR A 413 5.44 -21.91 6.82
CA TYR A 413 5.72 -23.11 6.02
C TYR A 413 6.67 -24.06 6.72
N LEU A 414 7.71 -23.55 7.38
CA LEU A 414 8.67 -24.36 8.13
C LEU A 414 8.04 -25.01 9.37
N ASN A 415 7.01 -24.39 9.94
CA ASN A 415 6.33 -24.86 11.16
C ASN A 415 4.87 -25.28 10.91
N ARG A 416 4.56 -25.68 9.69
CA ARG A 416 3.18 -25.80 9.20
C ARG A 416 2.28 -26.68 10.05
N VAL A 417 2.80 -27.80 10.54
CA VAL A 417 2.07 -28.75 11.40
C VAL A 417 1.75 -28.13 12.77
N ALA A 418 2.68 -27.38 13.35
CA ALA A 418 2.49 -26.76 14.65
C ALA A 418 1.47 -25.60 14.62
N TRP A 419 1.26 -25.00 13.45
CA TRP A 419 0.39 -23.84 13.26
C TRP A 419 -0.94 -24.18 12.56
N ASP A 420 -1.14 -25.43 12.14
CA ASP A 420 -2.29 -25.87 11.33
C ASP A 420 -2.58 -24.94 10.13
N TRP A 421 -1.52 -24.48 9.47
CA TRP A 421 -1.63 -23.46 8.42
C TRP A 421 -2.15 -24.08 7.11
N THR A 422 -3.45 -23.90 6.86
CA THR A 422 -4.19 -24.46 5.72
C THR A 422 -5.00 -23.40 4.95
N PRO A 423 -4.34 -22.39 4.36
CA PRO A 423 -5.04 -21.28 3.74
C PRO A 423 -5.75 -21.68 2.42
N PRO A 424 -6.84 -20.98 2.04
CA PRO A 424 -7.59 -21.27 0.80
C PRO A 424 -6.80 -21.03 -0.49
N PHE A 425 -5.83 -20.11 -0.47
CA PHE A 425 -4.85 -19.91 -1.53
C PHE A 425 -3.45 -20.13 -0.95
N ARG A 426 -2.54 -20.69 -1.74
CA ARG A 426 -1.15 -20.93 -1.35
C ARG A 426 -0.20 -20.37 -2.39
N ALA A 427 0.66 -19.46 -1.98
CA ALA A 427 1.92 -19.21 -2.64
C ALA A 427 2.80 -20.47 -2.55
N THR A 428 3.75 -20.61 -3.47
CA THR A 428 4.78 -21.66 -3.37
C THR A 428 5.97 -21.11 -2.60
N LEU A 429 6.66 -21.94 -1.82
CA LEU A 429 7.84 -21.51 -1.05
C LEU A 429 8.88 -20.76 -1.92
N PRO A 430 9.22 -21.21 -3.16
CA PRO A 430 10.12 -20.46 -4.02
C PRO A 430 9.65 -19.03 -4.32
N VAL A 431 8.34 -18.82 -4.53
CA VAL A 431 7.77 -17.49 -4.77
C VAL A 431 7.87 -16.61 -3.52
N VAL A 432 7.61 -17.16 -2.34
CA VAL A 432 7.74 -16.42 -1.07
C VAL A 432 9.20 -16.06 -0.79
N VAL A 433 10.13 -16.99 -1.02
CA VAL A 433 11.58 -16.75 -0.88
C VAL A 433 12.05 -15.70 -1.87
N PHE A 434 11.61 -15.76 -3.13
CA PHE A 434 11.91 -14.73 -4.12
C PHE A 434 11.43 -13.34 -3.66
N PHE A 435 10.18 -13.23 -3.21
CA PHE A 435 9.65 -11.97 -2.68
C PHE A 435 10.44 -11.48 -1.45
N PHE A 436 10.82 -12.38 -0.54
CA PHE A 436 11.65 -12.06 0.62
C PHE A 436 13.00 -11.47 0.18
N LEU A 437 13.72 -12.15 -0.72
CA LEU A 437 15.02 -11.71 -1.23
C LEU A 437 14.90 -10.38 -1.99
N SER A 438 13.84 -10.17 -2.77
CA SER A 438 13.59 -8.88 -3.42
C SER A 438 13.42 -7.73 -2.42
N ASN A 439 12.72 -7.96 -1.30
CA ASN A 439 12.57 -6.91 -0.28
C ASN A 439 13.86 -6.70 0.53
N ILE A 440 14.62 -7.75 0.84
CA ILE A 440 15.96 -7.62 1.43
C ILE A 440 16.86 -6.79 0.52
N TYR A 441 16.81 -7.05 -0.78
CA TYR A 441 17.51 -6.23 -1.76
C TYR A 441 17.09 -4.76 -1.68
N LEU A 442 15.79 -4.43 -1.66
CA LEU A 442 15.31 -3.04 -1.53
C LEU A 442 15.72 -2.34 -0.23
N ILE A 443 16.01 -3.10 0.82
CA ILE A 443 16.50 -2.57 2.10
C ILE A 443 18.00 -2.25 2.04
N ILE A 444 18.78 -3.07 1.33
CA ILE A 444 20.25 -2.96 1.27
C ILE A 444 20.68 -2.01 0.15
N ALA A 445 20.05 -2.10 -1.02
CA ALA A 445 20.38 -1.36 -2.23
C ALA A 445 20.59 0.15 -2.01
N PRO A 446 19.68 0.85 -1.30
CA PRO A 446 19.83 2.29 -1.10
C PRO A 446 21.01 2.71 -0.20
N PHE A 447 21.68 1.77 0.48
CA PHE A 447 22.92 2.03 1.22
C PHE A 447 24.17 1.97 0.32
N VAL A 448 24.04 1.48 -0.91
CA VAL A 448 25.14 1.50 -1.89
C VAL A 448 25.37 2.95 -2.32
N PRO A 449 26.60 3.48 -2.18
CA PRO A 449 26.90 4.85 -2.55
C PRO A 449 26.69 5.06 -4.05
N PRO A 450 26.08 6.19 -4.46
CA PRO A 450 25.94 6.53 -5.87
C PRO A 450 27.30 6.77 -6.50
N ASP A 451 27.43 6.42 -7.79
CA ASP A 451 28.56 6.83 -8.60
C ASP A 451 28.56 8.37 -8.76
N ASN A 452 29.73 8.96 -9.07
CA ASN A 452 29.90 10.41 -9.14
C ASN A 452 28.82 11.08 -10.01
N GLY A 453 28.02 11.97 -9.40
CA GLY A 453 26.96 12.72 -10.07
C GLY A 453 25.57 12.04 -10.11
N GLN A 454 25.43 10.81 -9.62
CA GLN A 454 24.17 10.05 -9.64
C GLN A 454 23.37 10.12 -8.32
N ASN A 455 23.72 11.03 -7.40
CA ASN A 455 22.97 11.16 -6.16
C ASN A 455 21.54 11.67 -6.43
N ILE A 456 20.55 10.95 -5.92
CA ILE A 456 19.11 11.28 -6.01
C ILE A 456 18.81 12.63 -5.35
N TYR A 457 19.64 13.05 -4.40
CA TYR A 457 19.56 14.35 -3.73
C TYR A 457 20.72 15.25 -4.15
N LYS A 458 20.44 16.54 -4.34
CA LYS A 458 21.42 17.58 -4.66
C LYS A 458 22.31 17.94 -3.46
N SER A 459 21.75 17.92 -2.27
CA SER A 459 22.35 18.42 -1.02
C SER A 459 22.22 17.47 0.17
N LEU A 460 21.26 16.53 0.13
CA LEU A 460 21.08 15.55 1.20
C LEU A 460 21.97 14.31 1.00
N PRO A 461 22.38 13.64 2.10
CA PRO A 461 23.04 12.34 2.01
C PRO A 461 22.12 11.30 1.36
N TYR A 462 22.66 10.50 0.42
CA TYR A 462 21.90 9.50 -0.33
C TYR A 462 21.16 8.51 0.58
N TYR A 463 21.77 8.12 1.72
CA TYR A 463 21.22 7.16 2.68
C TYR A 463 20.24 7.76 3.70
N LEU A 464 20.00 9.09 3.68
CA LEU A 464 19.23 9.76 4.73
C LEU A 464 17.82 9.17 4.89
N HIS A 465 17.19 8.83 3.77
CA HIS A 465 15.84 8.25 3.76
C HIS A 465 15.78 6.87 4.42
N CYS A 466 16.85 6.09 4.35
CA CYS A 466 16.97 4.80 5.03
C CYS A 466 17.03 5.00 6.54
N VAL A 467 17.85 5.95 7.00
CA VAL A 467 18.01 6.28 8.42
C VAL A 467 16.68 6.76 9.01
N VAL A 468 15.99 7.66 8.30
CA VAL A 468 14.67 8.15 8.74
C VAL A 468 13.63 7.04 8.71
N GLY A 469 13.64 6.17 7.69
CA GLY A 469 12.75 5.02 7.62
C GLY A 469 12.90 4.08 8.84
N TRP A 470 14.14 3.73 9.19
CA TRP A 470 14.43 2.98 10.41
C TRP A 470 14.04 3.73 11.67
N GLY A 471 14.27 5.05 11.72
CA GLY A 471 13.87 5.91 12.83
C GLY A 471 12.35 5.89 13.08
N ILE A 472 11.54 5.94 12.03
CA ILE A 472 10.07 5.91 12.14
C ILE A 472 9.57 4.55 12.65
N ILE A 473 10.11 3.46 12.10
CA ILE A 473 9.81 2.10 12.57
C ILE A 473 10.23 1.97 14.04
N ALA A 474 11.45 2.38 14.39
CA ALA A 474 11.94 2.38 15.76
C ALA A 474 11.08 3.24 16.70
N GLY A 475 10.55 4.38 16.22
CA GLY A 475 9.59 5.21 16.94
C GLY A 475 8.31 4.44 17.31
N GLY A 476 7.79 3.61 16.41
CA GLY A 476 6.69 2.67 16.71
C GLY A 476 7.07 1.64 17.79
N GLY A 477 8.32 1.15 17.77
CA GLY A 477 8.86 0.28 18.82
C GLY A 477 8.96 0.98 20.18
N ILE A 478 9.43 2.24 20.22
CA ILE A 478 9.48 3.06 21.44
C ILE A 478 8.07 3.30 21.97
N TYR A 479 7.13 3.65 21.09
CA TYR A 479 5.72 3.79 21.44
C TYR A 479 5.19 2.52 22.11
N TRP A 480 5.49 1.35 21.54
CA TRP A 480 5.11 0.07 22.12
C TRP A 480 5.75 -0.19 23.49
N VAL A 481 7.03 0.13 23.69
CA VAL A 481 7.67 0.01 25.02
C VAL A 481 6.93 0.87 26.05
N VAL A 482 6.59 2.12 25.69
CA VAL A 482 5.86 3.01 26.59
C VAL A 482 4.45 2.47 26.87
N TRP A 483 3.70 2.13 25.83
CA TRP A 483 2.29 1.76 25.91
C TRP A 483 2.04 0.36 26.47
N ALA A 484 2.81 -0.65 26.06
CA ALA A 484 2.61 -2.06 26.44
C ALA A 484 3.41 -2.49 27.67
N ILE A 485 4.50 -1.78 28.04
CA ILE A 485 5.38 -2.18 29.16
C ILE A 485 5.37 -1.13 30.27
N ILE A 486 5.72 0.13 29.97
CA ILE A 486 5.93 1.15 31.00
C ILE A 486 4.62 1.57 31.64
N LEU A 487 3.62 1.99 30.86
CA LEU A 487 2.34 2.45 31.39
C LEU A 487 1.59 1.36 32.21
N PRO A 488 1.50 0.09 31.77
CA PRO A 488 0.90 -0.98 32.57
C PRO A 488 1.66 -1.27 33.86
N LYS A 489 3.01 -1.21 33.83
CA LYS A 489 3.85 -1.41 35.01
C LYS A 489 3.70 -0.26 36.02
N MET A 490 3.67 0.98 35.55
CA MET A 490 3.46 2.16 36.40
C MET A 490 2.04 2.19 36.99
N GLY A 491 1.02 1.91 36.18
CA GLY A 491 -0.38 1.89 36.59
C GLY A 491 -0.83 0.61 37.28
N ARG A 492 0.07 -0.37 37.46
CA ARG A 492 -0.21 -1.70 38.05
C ARG A 492 -1.45 -2.38 37.45
N TYR A 493 -1.56 -2.36 36.13
CA TYR A 493 -2.65 -3.01 35.40
C TYR A 493 -2.09 -3.94 34.31
N GLU A 494 -2.91 -4.90 33.87
CA GLU A 494 -2.67 -5.68 32.67
C GLU A 494 -3.60 -5.19 31.55
N LEU A 495 -3.10 -5.16 30.32
CA LEU A 495 -3.92 -4.90 29.13
C LEU A 495 -4.62 -6.20 28.74
N ILE A 496 -5.93 -6.25 28.91
CA ILE A 496 -6.76 -7.39 28.50
C ILE A 496 -7.58 -6.98 27.30
N ARG A 497 -7.49 -7.79 26.24
CA ARG A 497 -8.31 -7.64 25.04
C ARG A 497 -9.70 -8.16 25.36
N GLU A 498 -10.69 -7.26 25.46
CA GLU A 498 -12.10 -7.64 25.52
C GLU A 498 -12.72 -7.45 24.14
N THR A 499 -13.50 -8.45 23.72
CA THR A 499 -14.23 -8.42 22.46
C THR A 499 -15.65 -7.95 22.74
N THR A 500 -16.09 -7.02 21.92
CA THR A 500 -17.41 -6.40 22.06
C THR A 500 -17.94 -6.11 20.68
N ILE A 501 -19.20 -6.44 20.48
CA ILE A 501 -19.90 -6.15 19.24
C ILE A 501 -20.57 -4.81 19.45
N ASP A 502 -20.19 -3.82 18.65
CA ASP A 502 -20.85 -2.51 18.67
C ASP A 502 -22.33 -2.71 18.28
N GLU A 503 -23.26 -2.35 19.15
CA GLU A 503 -24.70 -2.57 18.94
C GLU A 503 -25.26 -1.75 17.75
N ILE A 504 -24.63 -0.62 17.43
CA ILE A 504 -25.05 0.27 16.33
C ILE A 504 -24.37 -0.18 15.03
N THR A 505 -23.07 -0.48 15.10
CA THR A 505 -22.26 -0.75 13.92
C THR A 505 -22.01 -2.23 13.65
N GLY A 506 -22.44 -3.15 14.51
CA GLY A 506 -22.31 -4.61 14.35
C GLY A 506 -20.88 -5.11 14.19
N TRP A 507 -19.87 -4.24 14.37
CA TRP A 507 -18.47 -4.58 14.22
C TRP A 507 -17.93 -5.17 15.52
N GLU A 508 -17.20 -6.28 15.43
CA GLU A 508 -16.31 -6.69 16.51
C GLU A 508 -15.23 -5.62 16.68
N SER A 509 -15.29 -4.91 17.81
CA SER A 509 -14.23 -4.03 18.27
C SER A 509 -13.56 -4.69 19.47
N TYR A 510 -12.25 -4.56 19.53
CA TYR A 510 -11.45 -5.03 20.65
C TYR A 510 -11.00 -3.82 21.45
N TYR A 511 -11.44 -3.71 22.70
CA TYR A 511 -10.92 -2.67 23.59
C TYR A 511 -9.96 -3.30 24.58
N PHE A 512 -8.87 -2.61 24.85
CA PHE A 512 -8.06 -2.95 26.00
C PHE A 512 -8.69 -2.39 27.26
N VAL A 513 -9.20 -3.30 28.10
CA VAL A 513 -9.57 -2.95 29.47
C VAL A 513 -8.32 -3.07 30.33
N ARG A 514 -8.05 -2.02 31.10
CA ARG A 514 -6.99 -2.01 32.11
C ARG A 514 -7.51 -2.79 33.31
N ARG A 515 -7.09 -4.05 33.47
CA ARG A 515 -7.44 -4.82 34.66
C ARG A 515 -6.38 -4.59 35.75
N PRO A 516 -6.73 -4.05 36.92
CA PRO A 516 -5.80 -3.90 38.02
C PRO A 516 -5.18 -5.26 38.42
N LEU A 517 -3.88 -5.28 38.70
CA LEU A 517 -3.17 -6.51 39.08
C LEU A 517 -3.65 -7.09 40.43
N ILE A 518 -4.37 -6.31 41.24
CA ILE A 518 -4.93 -6.73 42.53
C ILE A 518 -6.11 -7.70 42.34
N GLU A 519 -6.99 -7.43 41.37
CA GLU A 519 -8.15 -8.31 41.06
C GLU A 519 -7.69 -9.68 40.54
N LYS A 520 -6.59 -9.73 39.79
CA LYS A 520 -5.99 -10.98 39.29
C LYS A 520 -5.54 -11.90 40.43
N LYS A 521 -4.97 -11.34 41.51
CA LYS A 521 -4.57 -12.11 42.69
C LYS A 521 -5.77 -12.64 43.47
N GLN A 522 -6.83 -11.85 43.61
CA GLN A 522 -8.05 -12.26 44.33
C GLN A 522 -8.80 -13.39 43.61
N GLN A 523 -8.90 -13.34 42.27
CA GLN A 523 -9.51 -14.43 41.49
C GLN A 523 -8.66 -15.71 41.47
N GLN A 524 -7.33 -15.59 41.39
CA GLN A 524 -6.44 -16.75 41.51
C GLN A 524 -6.49 -17.38 42.91
N GLN A 525 -6.68 -16.60 43.97
CA GLN A 525 -6.87 -17.10 45.34
C GLN A 525 -8.25 -17.77 45.54
N GLN A 526 -9.31 -17.25 44.92
CA GLN A 526 -10.63 -17.89 44.95
C GLN A 526 -10.68 -19.21 44.17
N GLN A 527 -9.95 -19.33 43.05
CA GLN A 527 -9.87 -20.59 42.28
C GLN A 527 -8.95 -21.66 42.89
N THR A 528 -8.10 -21.30 43.85
CA THR A 528 -7.18 -22.24 44.53
C THR A 528 -7.61 -22.60 45.95
N SER A 529 -8.74 -22.07 46.41
CA SER A 529 -9.33 -22.49 47.70
C SER A 529 -9.95 -23.88 47.54
N PRO A 530 -9.50 -24.91 48.29
CA PRO A 530 -10.12 -26.22 48.23
C PRO A 530 -11.57 -26.09 48.70
N VAL A 531 -12.51 -26.53 47.87
CA VAL A 531 -13.90 -26.74 48.26
C VAL A 531 -13.87 -27.91 49.26
N TYR A 532 -13.87 -27.59 50.55
CA TYR A 532 -14.20 -28.57 51.58
C TYR A 532 -15.70 -28.80 51.52
N THR A 533 -16.09 -29.91 50.90
CA THR A 533 -17.37 -30.60 51.12
C THR A 533 -17.12 -31.90 51.86
#